data_AF-A0A179V9Z8-F1
#
_entry.id   AF-A0A179V9Z8-F1
#
_cell.length_a   1.000
_cell.length_b   1.000
_cell.length_c   1.000
_cell.angle_alpha   90.00
_cell.angle_beta   90.00
_cell.angle_gamma   90.00
#
_symmetry.space_group_name_H-M   'P 1'
#
loop_
_entity.id
_entity.type
_entity.pdbx_description
1 polymer ?
#
loop_
_entity_poly.entity_id
_entity_poly.type
_entity_poly.pdbx_seq_one_letter_code
_entity_poly.pdbx_strand_id
1 'polypeptide(L)'
;MAMAVLVLYLAFVAAGLGWKSYRQWRATGSTGFRGFHGRPGSLEWLAGVGFIAAILVALLAPILQLTGRATPLAALDNRPVQVAGIVLAAVGLVATIGAQQTMGESWRVGVDTRETTALVCAGAFGWIRNPIFTAMLLFATGAALMAPNPLALSGFALLAASIELQVRVVEEPYLLAAHGAAYREYGSRVGRFLPGIGRFTAQG
;
A
#
# COMPACT_ATOMS: atom_id res chain seq x y z
N MET A 1 -19.93 2.84 -12.82
CA MET A 1 -18.80 3.16 -11.92
C MET A 1 -17.79 2.02 -11.81
N ALA A 2 -18.21 0.76 -11.65
CA ALA A 2 -17.31 -0.39 -11.54
C ALA A 2 -16.30 -0.57 -12.71
N MET A 3 -16.65 -0.24 -13.95
CA MET A 3 -15.68 -0.24 -15.07
C MET A 3 -14.57 0.81 -14.88
N ALA A 4 -14.92 2.01 -14.38
CA ALA A 4 -13.93 3.06 -14.12
C ALA A 4 -12.96 2.66 -13.00
N VAL A 5 -13.44 1.93 -11.98
CA VAL A 5 -12.59 1.34 -10.94
C VAL A 5 -11.56 0.39 -11.53
N LEU A 6 -11.97 -0.48 -12.47
CA LEU A 6 -11.04 -1.40 -13.14
C LEU A 6 -9.98 -0.66 -13.95
N VAL A 7 -10.35 0.41 -14.65
CA VAL A 7 -9.39 1.27 -15.35
C VAL A 7 -8.39 1.89 -14.38
N LEU A 8 -8.84 2.38 -13.22
CA LEU A 8 -7.95 2.91 -12.20
C LEU A 8 -7.03 1.84 -11.58
N TYR A 9 -7.51 0.62 -11.36
CA TYR A 9 -6.67 -0.50 -10.94
C TYR A 9 -5.60 -0.83 -11.98
N LEU A 10 -5.97 -0.87 -13.27
CA LEU A 10 -5.03 -1.11 -14.36
C LEU A 10 -3.97 0.00 -14.42
N ALA A 11 -4.39 1.27 -14.30
CA ALA A 11 -3.47 2.40 -14.24
C ALA A 11 -2.53 2.30 -13.02
N PHE A 12 -3.06 1.90 -11.86
CA PHE A 12 -2.26 1.69 -10.66
C PHE A 12 -1.22 0.59 -10.83
N VAL A 13 -1.60 -0.57 -11.37
CA VAL A 13 -0.67 -1.68 -11.61
C VAL A 13 0.37 -1.30 -12.68
N ALA A 14 -0.06 -0.68 -13.77
CA ALA A 14 0.82 -0.27 -14.86
C ALA A 14 1.84 0.79 -14.39
N ALA A 15 1.42 1.81 -13.65
CA ALA A 15 2.30 2.88 -13.19
C ALA A 15 3.13 2.48 -11.95
N GLY A 16 2.47 1.87 -10.96
CA GLY A 16 3.05 1.58 -9.65
C GLY A 16 3.90 0.31 -9.60
N LEU A 17 3.62 -0.68 -10.45
CA LEU A 17 4.43 -1.90 -10.52
C LEU A 17 5.15 -2.00 -11.86
N GLY A 18 4.45 -1.88 -12.99
CA GLY A 18 5.04 -2.08 -14.32
C GLY A 18 6.15 -1.07 -14.63
N TRP A 19 5.79 0.21 -14.69
CA TRP A 19 6.70 1.30 -15.04
C TRP A 19 7.83 1.48 -14.03
N LYS A 20 7.51 1.44 -12.73
CA LYS A 20 8.53 1.58 -11.68
C LYS A 20 9.55 0.44 -11.72
N SER A 21 9.09 -0.81 -11.81
CA SER A 21 9.99 -1.98 -11.88
C SER A 21 10.83 -1.96 -13.15
N TYR A 22 10.26 -1.55 -14.28
CA TYR A 22 11.01 -1.36 -15.52
C TYR A 22 12.11 -0.30 -15.37
N ARG A 23 11.79 0.86 -14.79
CA ARG A 23 12.79 1.92 -14.56
C ARG A 23 13.89 1.49 -13.59
N GLN A 24 13.54 0.75 -12.53
CA GLN A 24 14.54 0.22 -11.60
C GLN A 24 15.44 -0.80 -12.29
N TRP A 25 14.87 -1.75 -13.04
CA TRP A 25 15.65 -2.72 -13.79
C TRP A 25 16.60 -2.06 -14.78
N ARG A 26 16.17 -1.00 -15.47
CA ARG A 26 17.03 -0.21 -16.36
C ARG A 26 18.16 0.52 -15.65
N ALA A 27 18.01 0.86 -14.37
CA ALA A 27 19.00 1.59 -13.59
C ALA A 27 19.96 0.66 -12.82
N THR A 28 19.44 -0.44 -12.26
CA THR A 28 20.18 -1.28 -11.31
C THR A 28 20.33 -2.74 -11.77
N GLY A 29 19.68 -3.14 -12.86
CA GLY A 29 19.64 -4.54 -13.32
C GLY A 29 18.69 -5.45 -12.53
N SER A 30 18.03 -4.94 -11.46
CA SER A 30 17.07 -5.68 -10.64
C SER A 30 15.66 -5.09 -10.74
N THR A 31 14.62 -5.93 -10.74
CA THR A 31 13.22 -5.50 -10.80
C THR A 31 12.70 -4.91 -9.50
N GLY A 32 13.44 -5.04 -8.40
CA GLY A 32 13.05 -4.56 -7.06
C GLY A 32 12.13 -5.51 -6.29
N PHE A 33 11.71 -6.65 -6.86
CA PHE A 33 10.91 -7.65 -6.16
C PHE A 33 11.79 -8.64 -5.40
N ARG A 34 11.60 -8.74 -4.08
CA ARG A 34 12.37 -9.63 -3.19
C ARG A 34 11.56 -10.76 -2.58
N GLY A 35 10.28 -10.89 -2.96
CA GLY A 35 9.40 -11.96 -2.50
C GLY A 35 8.98 -11.81 -1.04
N PHE A 36 8.18 -12.77 -0.57
CA PHE A 36 7.70 -12.81 0.81
C PHE A 36 8.68 -13.53 1.71
N HIS A 37 8.75 -13.05 2.96
CA HIS A 37 9.64 -13.59 3.98
C HIS A 37 8.82 -14.38 5.01
N GLY A 38 9.50 -15.29 5.69
CA GLY A 38 8.89 -16.12 6.74
C GLY A 38 8.50 -17.53 6.28
N ARG A 39 8.31 -18.41 7.27
CA ARG A 39 7.86 -19.79 7.06
C ARG A 39 6.36 -19.79 6.72
N PRO A 40 5.84 -20.75 5.93
CA PRO A 40 4.40 -20.91 5.75
C PRO A 40 3.68 -20.94 7.12
N GLY A 41 2.66 -20.10 7.28
CA GLY A 41 1.92 -19.92 8.54
C GLY A 41 2.50 -18.91 9.55
N SER A 42 3.68 -18.33 9.29
CA SER A 42 4.21 -17.21 10.06
C SER A 42 3.47 -15.90 9.77
N LEU A 43 3.62 -14.89 10.64
CA LEU A 43 2.97 -13.58 10.47
C LEU A 43 3.49 -12.83 9.25
N GLU A 44 4.78 -12.96 8.93
CA GLU A 44 5.41 -12.38 7.75
C GLU A 44 4.84 -12.99 6.47
N TRP A 45 4.63 -14.31 6.46
CA TRP A 45 4.00 -15.01 5.34
C TRP A 45 2.53 -14.61 5.19
N LEU A 46 1.79 -14.51 6.30
CA LEU A 46 0.40 -14.05 6.31
C LEU A 46 0.25 -12.60 5.82
N ALA A 47 1.20 -11.72 6.15
CA ALA A 47 1.20 -10.35 5.65
C ALA A 47 1.30 -10.32 4.13
N GLY A 48 2.26 -11.06 3.57
CA GLY A 48 2.48 -11.17 2.14
C GLY A 48 1.31 -11.78 1.37
N VAL A 49 0.85 -12.96 1.81
CA VAL A 49 -0.27 -13.67 1.18
C VAL A 49 -1.57 -12.88 1.32
N GLY A 50 -1.81 -12.29 2.49
CA GLY A 50 -2.97 -11.45 2.74
C GLY A 50 -2.99 -10.23 1.81
N PHE A 51 -1.83 -9.62 1.55
CA PHE A 51 -1.72 -8.50 0.62
C PHE A 51 -2.08 -8.89 -0.81
N ILE A 52 -1.59 -10.04 -1.31
CA ILE A 52 -1.99 -10.56 -2.63
C ILE A 52 -3.48 -10.86 -2.64
N ALA A 53 -3.97 -11.57 -1.63
CA ALA A 53 -5.38 -11.93 -1.53
C ALA A 53 -6.26 -10.68 -1.53
N ALA A 54 -5.86 -9.63 -0.83
CA ALA A 54 -6.55 -8.34 -0.82
C ALA A 54 -6.62 -7.72 -2.22
N ILE A 55 -5.52 -7.71 -2.97
CA ILE A 55 -5.51 -7.20 -4.37
C ILE A 55 -6.45 -8.02 -5.25
N LEU A 56 -6.41 -9.36 -5.15
CA LEU A 56 -7.27 -10.24 -5.94
C LEU A 56 -8.76 -10.01 -5.62
N VAL A 57 -9.10 -9.91 -4.34
CA VAL A 57 -10.45 -9.60 -3.87
C VAL A 57 -10.90 -8.22 -4.36
N ALA A 58 -10.02 -7.22 -4.26
CA ALA A 58 -10.28 -5.85 -4.66
C ALA A 58 -10.51 -5.70 -6.17
N LEU A 59 -9.86 -6.52 -7.00
CA LEU A 59 -10.09 -6.60 -8.45
C LEU A 59 -11.37 -7.40 -8.78
N LEU A 60 -11.62 -8.49 -8.05
CA LEU A 60 -12.79 -9.34 -8.28
C LEU A 60 -14.10 -8.62 -7.93
N ALA A 61 -14.11 -7.78 -6.89
CA ALA A 61 -15.29 -7.06 -6.43
C ALA A 61 -16.01 -6.24 -7.52
N PRO A 62 -15.35 -5.30 -8.26
CA PRO A 62 -16.01 -4.58 -9.35
C PRO A 62 -16.39 -5.49 -10.52
N ILE A 63 -15.67 -6.60 -10.78
CA ILE A 63 -16.03 -7.57 -11.84
C ILE A 63 -17.35 -8.27 -11.49
N LEU A 64 -17.49 -8.75 -10.25
CA LEU A 64 -18.73 -9.37 -9.80
C LEU A 64 -19.88 -8.38 -9.79
N GLN A 65 -19.63 -7.12 -9.45
CA GLN A 65 -20.66 -6.08 -9.53
C GLN A 65 -21.05 -5.77 -10.98
N LEU A 66 -20.10 -5.69 -11.92
CA LEU A 66 -20.38 -5.51 -13.36
C LEU A 66 -21.19 -6.66 -13.97
N THR A 67 -20.94 -7.88 -13.51
CA THR A 67 -21.65 -9.09 -13.99
C THR A 67 -22.95 -9.38 -13.25
N GLY A 68 -23.39 -8.47 -12.35
CA GLY A 68 -24.63 -8.60 -11.58
C GLY A 68 -24.58 -9.66 -10.46
N ARG A 69 -23.40 -10.19 -10.14
CA ARG A 69 -23.20 -11.22 -9.10
C ARG A 69 -22.96 -10.64 -7.70
N ALA A 70 -22.55 -9.38 -7.62
CA ALA A 70 -22.42 -8.65 -6.36
C ALA A 70 -23.34 -7.43 -6.38
N THR A 71 -24.19 -7.30 -5.36
CA THR A 71 -25.09 -6.16 -5.21
C THR A 71 -24.38 -4.99 -4.54
N PRO A 72 -24.52 -3.76 -5.07
CA PRO A 72 -24.05 -2.57 -4.38
C PRO A 72 -24.77 -2.38 -3.05
N LEU A 73 -24.07 -1.86 -2.06
CA LEU A 73 -24.61 -1.43 -0.78
C LEU A 73 -25.40 -0.14 -1.00
N ALA A 74 -26.73 -0.21 -0.88
CA ALA A 74 -27.63 0.90 -1.19
C ALA A 74 -27.26 2.23 -0.50
N ALA A 75 -26.77 2.17 0.74
CA ALA A 75 -26.35 3.36 1.50
C ALA A 75 -25.17 4.11 0.86
N LEU A 76 -24.30 3.40 0.14
CA LEU A 76 -23.09 3.93 -0.48
C LEU A 76 -23.24 4.11 -2.00
N ASP A 77 -24.27 3.52 -2.61
CA ASP A 77 -24.50 3.58 -4.05
C ASP A 77 -25.19 4.87 -4.48
N ASN A 78 -24.49 5.99 -4.31
CA ASN A 78 -24.96 7.31 -4.73
C ASN A 78 -23.85 8.13 -5.40
N ARG A 79 -24.24 9.07 -6.26
CA ARG A 79 -23.29 9.86 -7.07
C ARG A 79 -22.26 10.62 -6.23
N PRO A 80 -22.61 11.34 -5.14
CA PRO A 80 -21.63 12.02 -4.31
C PRO A 80 -20.54 11.09 -3.76
N VAL A 81 -20.94 9.92 -3.23
CA VAL A 81 -19.99 8.92 -2.71
C VAL A 81 -19.08 8.39 -3.82
N GLN A 82 -19.63 8.10 -5.01
CA GLN A 82 -18.84 7.61 -6.13
C GLN A 82 -17.86 8.66 -6.67
N VAL A 83 -18.24 9.94 -6.71
CA VAL A 83 -17.33 11.05 -7.10
C VAL A 83 -16.23 11.22 -6.07
N ALA A 84 -16.56 11.21 -4.77
CA ALA A 84 -15.55 11.21 -3.72
C ALA A 84 -14.60 10.02 -3.86
N GLY A 85 -15.13 8.84 -4.20
CA GLY A 85 -14.35 7.64 -4.50
C GLY A 85 -13.35 7.85 -5.64
N ILE A 86 -13.76 8.48 -6.75
CA ILE A 86 -12.86 8.81 -7.87
C ILE A 86 -11.73 9.72 -7.40
N VAL A 87 -12.05 10.78 -6.66
CA VAL A 87 -11.05 11.74 -6.17
C VAL A 87 -10.05 11.03 -5.24
N LEU A 88 -10.52 10.25 -4.28
CA LEU A 88 -9.67 9.51 -3.36
C LEU A 88 -8.79 8.49 -4.09
N ALA A 89 -9.34 7.77 -5.07
CA ALA A 89 -8.57 6.83 -5.88
C ALA A 89 -7.50 7.54 -6.71
N ALA A 90 -7.84 8.64 -7.38
CA ALA A 90 -6.88 9.42 -8.15
C ALA A 90 -5.76 10.01 -7.28
N VAL A 91 -6.10 10.58 -6.13
CA VAL A 91 -5.12 11.11 -5.17
C VAL A 91 -4.23 9.99 -4.63
N GLY A 92 -4.80 8.85 -4.24
CA GLY A 92 -4.05 7.69 -3.77
C GLY A 92 -3.08 7.14 -4.80
N LEU A 93 -3.49 7.08 -6.08
CA LEU A 93 -2.62 6.69 -7.19
C LEU A 93 -1.44 7.67 -7.34
N VAL A 94 -1.70 8.96 -7.44
CA VAL A 94 -0.66 10.00 -7.61
C VAL A 94 0.28 10.02 -6.41
N ALA A 95 -0.25 9.96 -5.19
CA ALA A 95 0.55 9.94 -3.96
C ALA A 95 1.42 8.68 -3.87
N THR A 96 0.92 7.52 -4.32
CA THR A 96 1.68 6.28 -4.37
C THR A 96 2.87 6.43 -5.32
N ILE A 97 2.65 6.97 -6.53
CA ILE A 97 3.72 7.23 -7.50
C ILE A 97 4.74 8.24 -6.93
N GLY A 98 4.28 9.33 -6.32
CA GLY A 98 5.15 10.35 -5.73
C GLY A 98 6.02 9.81 -4.59
N ALA A 99 5.45 8.95 -3.73
CA ALA A 99 6.20 8.31 -2.66
C ALA A 99 7.24 7.31 -3.20
N GLN A 100 6.91 6.55 -4.25
CA GLN A 100 7.88 5.67 -4.95
C GLN A 100 8.99 6.44 -5.66
N GLN A 101 8.71 7.63 -6.18
CA GLN A 101 9.72 8.51 -6.78
C GLN A 101 10.66 9.06 -5.71
N THR A 102 10.12 9.46 -4.56
CA THR A 102 10.91 9.94 -3.40
C THR A 102 11.86 8.87 -2.88
N MET A 103 11.45 7.60 -2.89
CA MET A 103 12.32 6.48 -2.54
C MET A 103 13.45 6.22 -3.56
N GLY A 104 13.31 6.68 -4.80
CA GLY A 104 14.35 6.51 -5.82
C GLY A 104 14.74 5.04 -6.04
N GLU A 105 16.03 4.76 -5.91
CA GLU A 105 16.64 3.42 -6.02
C GLU A 105 16.44 2.55 -4.77
N SER A 106 16.03 3.15 -3.65
CA SER A 106 15.75 2.42 -2.40
C SER A 106 14.38 1.72 -2.42
N TRP A 107 13.54 2.02 -3.42
CA TRP A 107 12.24 1.36 -3.57
C TRP A 107 12.42 -0.12 -3.91
N ARG A 108 11.61 -0.96 -3.28
CA ARG A 108 11.53 -2.40 -3.51
C ARG A 108 10.19 -2.94 -3.00
N VAL A 109 9.82 -4.11 -3.49
CA VAL A 109 8.65 -4.86 -3.00
C VAL A 109 9.16 -6.03 -2.17
N GLY A 110 8.88 -5.98 -0.87
CA GLY A 110 9.41 -6.92 0.13
C GLY A 110 10.76 -6.47 0.69
N VAL A 111 11.20 -7.16 1.75
CA VAL A 111 12.40 -6.83 2.51
C VAL A 111 13.47 -7.88 2.26
N ASP A 112 14.63 -7.51 1.71
CA ASP A 112 15.80 -8.39 1.69
C ASP A 112 16.73 -8.03 2.85
N THR A 113 16.89 -8.94 3.82
CA THR A 113 17.70 -8.70 5.03
C THR A 113 19.19 -8.62 4.74
N ARG A 114 19.65 -9.03 3.55
CA ARG A 114 21.06 -8.93 3.13
C ARG A 114 21.39 -7.57 2.51
N GLU A 115 20.37 -6.79 2.18
CA GLU A 115 20.53 -5.46 1.61
C GLU A 115 20.27 -4.41 2.68
N THR A 116 21.03 -3.32 2.66
CA THR A 116 20.75 -2.12 3.47
C THR A 116 20.54 -0.97 2.50
N THR A 117 19.32 -0.46 2.38
CA THR A 117 19.07 0.74 1.57
C THR A 117 19.24 1.99 2.40
N ALA A 118 19.42 3.15 1.75
CA ALA A 118 19.41 4.41 2.45
C ALA A 118 18.06 4.65 3.15
N LEU A 119 18.12 5.25 4.35
CA LEU A 119 16.92 5.69 5.06
C LEU A 119 16.42 7.00 4.43
N VAL A 120 15.22 6.95 3.84
CA VAL A 120 14.60 8.11 3.18
C VAL A 120 13.70 8.85 4.15
N CYS A 121 14.04 10.10 4.45
CA CYS A 121 13.28 10.98 5.37
C CYS A 121 12.73 12.25 4.69
N ALA A 122 12.92 12.41 3.38
CA ALA A 122 12.52 13.60 2.62
C ALA A 122 11.09 13.49 2.07
N GLY A 123 10.49 14.63 1.72
CA GLY A 123 9.15 14.68 1.13
C GLY A 123 8.07 14.13 2.06
N ALA A 124 7.22 13.23 1.54
CA ALA A 124 6.15 12.61 2.33
C ALA A 124 6.66 11.80 3.53
N PHE A 125 7.90 11.28 3.46
CA PHE A 125 8.56 10.58 4.57
C PHE A 125 8.85 11.52 5.75
N GLY A 126 8.94 12.83 5.53
CA GLY A 126 9.06 13.81 6.62
C GLY A 126 7.81 13.96 7.51
N TRP A 127 6.67 13.40 7.08
CA TRP A 127 5.39 13.51 7.79
C TRP A 127 4.96 12.18 8.41
N ILE A 128 5.18 11.09 7.68
CA ILE A 128 4.80 9.72 8.03
C ILE A 128 5.86 8.73 7.54
N ARG A 129 6.11 7.66 8.27
CA ARG A 129 7.13 6.66 7.90
C ARG A 129 6.74 5.79 6.72
N ASN A 130 5.45 5.55 6.52
CA ASN A 130 4.91 4.61 5.54
C ASN A 130 3.97 5.28 4.52
N PRO A 131 4.41 6.33 3.80
CA PRO A 131 3.53 7.10 2.91
C PRO A 131 2.99 6.30 1.73
N ILE A 132 3.76 5.33 1.21
CA ILE A 132 3.29 4.44 0.13
C ILE A 132 2.07 3.66 0.61
N PHE A 133 2.16 3.01 1.77
CA PHE A 133 1.06 2.21 2.32
C PHE A 133 -0.17 3.08 2.64
N THR A 134 0.01 4.29 3.18
CA THR A 134 -1.10 5.24 3.36
C THR A 134 -1.76 5.60 2.04
N ALA A 135 -0.99 5.88 1.00
CA ALA A 135 -1.51 6.21 -0.33
C ALA A 135 -2.23 5.01 -0.99
N MET A 136 -1.76 3.78 -0.76
CA MET A 136 -2.43 2.56 -1.20
C MET A 136 -3.78 2.36 -0.51
N LEU A 137 -3.86 2.61 0.79
CA LEU A 137 -5.12 2.56 1.54
C LEU A 137 -6.09 3.63 1.04
N LEU A 138 -5.60 4.85 0.77
CA LEU A 138 -6.41 5.92 0.19
C LEU A 138 -6.99 5.52 -1.18
N PHE A 139 -6.15 4.91 -2.02
CA PHE A 139 -6.58 4.37 -3.31
C PHE A 139 -7.66 3.30 -3.14
N ALA A 140 -7.43 2.33 -2.24
CA ALA A 140 -8.36 1.23 -1.98
C ALA A 140 -9.69 1.73 -1.38
N THR A 141 -9.67 2.74 -0.51
CA THR A 141 -10.89 3.42 -0.03
C THR A 141 -11.64 4.02 -1.20
N GLY A 142 -10.97 4.76 -2.09
CA GLY A 142 -11.60 5.35 -3.26
C GLY A 142 -12.24 4.30 -4.18
N ALA A 143 -11.52 3.22 -4.47
CA ALA A 143 -12.01 2.10 -5.28
C ALA A 143 -13.24 1.41 -4.64
N ALA A 144 -13.22 1.20 -3.32
CA ALA A 144 -14.35 0.62 -2.60
C ALA A 144 -15.59 1.52 -2.61
N LEU A 145 -15.43 2.85 -2.52
CA LEU A 145 -16.56 3.79 -2.62
C LEU A 145 -17.13 3.91 -4.04
N MET A 146 -16.31 3.70 -5.06
CA MET A 146 -16.76 3.70 -6.46
C MET A 146 -17.54 2.43 -6.84
N ALA A 147 -17.23 1.28 -6.24
CA ALA A 147 -17.95 0.01 -6.45
C ALA A 147 -18.29 -0.62 -5.09
N PRO A 148 -19.21 0.00 -4.32
CA PRO A 148 -19.39 -0.35 -2.91
C PRO A 148 -20.22 -1.61 -2.76
N ASN A 149 -19.56 -2.75 -2.64
CA ASN A 149 -20.20 -4.02 -2.33
C ASN A 149 -19.46 -4.71 -1.16
N PRO A 150 -20.06 -5.73 -0.50
CA PRO A 150 -19.44 -6.39 0.65
C PRO A 150 -18.03 -6.94 0.37
N LEU A 151 -17.79 -7.42 -0.86
CA LEU A 151 -16.49 -7.94 -1.27
C LEU A 151 -15.44 -6.83 -1.43
N ALA A 152 -15.84 -5.65 -1.91
CA ALA A 152 -14.94 -4.49 -1.99
C ALA A 152 -14.53 -4.01 -0.58
N LEU A 153 -15.48 -3.97 0.37
CA LEU A 153 -15.20 -3.59 1.75
C LEU A 153 -14.34 -4.63 2.47
N SER A 154 -14.57 -5.93 2.25
CA SER A 154 -13.73 -6.97 2.83
C SER A 154 -12.32 -6.97 2.23
N GLY A 155 -12.18 -6.70 0.93
CA GLY A 155 -10.89 -6.50 0.28
C GLY A 155 -10.12 -5.33 0.86
N PHE A 156 -10.79 -4.20 1.11
CA PHE A 156 -10.19 -3.05 1.80
C PHE A 156 -9.74 -3.38 3.23
N ALA A 157 -10.61 -4.02 4.02
CA ALA A 157 -10.28 -4.40 5.40
C ALA A 157 -9.11 -5.40 5.45
N LEU A 158 -9.07 -6.36 4.53
CA LEU A 158 -7.97 -7.31 4.39
C LEU A 158 -6.67 -6.58 4.01
N LEU A 159 -6.71 -5.64 3.06
CA LEU A 159 -5.55 -4.85 2.68
C LEU A 159 -5.00 -4.05 3.87
N ALA A 160 -5.87 -3.39 4.63
CA ALA A 160 -5.50 -2.64 5.83
C ALA A 160 -4.83 -3.52 6.87
N ALA A 161 -5.41 -4.69 7.16
CA ALA A 161 -4.83 -5.65 8.08
C ALA A 161 -3.46 -6.18 7.61
N SER A 162 -3.35 -6.53 6.32
CA SER A 162 -2.09 -7.01 5.73
C SER A 162 -1.00 -5.94 5.72
N ILE A 163 -1.35 -4.68 5.45
CA ILE A 163 -0.42 -3.56 5.52
C ILE A 163 0.06 -3.31 6.95
N GLU A 164 -0.84 -3.30 7.93
CA GLU A 164 -0.48 -3.17 9.34
C GLU A 164 0.48 -4.29 9.78
N LEU A 165 0.19 -5.53 9.36
CA LEU A 165 1.04 -6.68 9.67
C LEU A 165 2.40 -6.59 8.97
N GLN A 166 2.42 -6.26 7.67
CA GLN A 166 3.65 -6.07 6.89
C GLN A 166 4.54 -5.00 7.53
N VAL A 167 3.97 -3.86 7.91
CA VAL A 167 4.75 -2.76 8.48
C VAL A 167 5.31 -3.13 9.86
N ARG A 168 4.48 -3.70 10.75
CA ARG A 168 4.89 -3.94 12.15
C ARG A 168 5.79 -5.14 12.33
N VAL A 169 5.59 -6.19 11.53
CA VAL A 169 6.29 -7.47 11.72
C VAL A 169 7.47 -7.60 10.76
N VAL A 170 7.43 -6.94 9.60
CA VAL A 170 8.47 -7.09 8.57
C VAL A 170 9.27 -5.79 8.42
N GLU A 171 8.64 -4.69 8.02
CA GLU A 171 9.35 -3.46 7.64
C GLU A 171 10.01 -2.75 8.83
N GLU A 172 9.27 -2.45 9.89
CA GLU A 172 9.80 -1.71 11.04
C GLU A 172 10.91 -2.48 11.78
N PRO A 173 10.78 -3.80 12.06
CA PRO A 173 11.86 -4.57 12.67
C PRO A 173 13.12 -4.62 11.79
N TYR A 174 12.96 -4.77 10.47
CA TYR A 174 14.08 -4.73 9.55
C TYR A 174 14.76 -3.35 9.54
N LEU A 175 14.00 -2.26 9.45
CA LEU A 175 14.56 -0.90 9.45
C LEU A 175 15.23 -0.56 10.80
N LEU A 176 14.69 -1.06 11.92
CA LEU A 176 15.33 -0.96 13.23
C LEU A 176 16.65 -1.73 13.28
N ALA A 177 16.71 -2.94 12.73
CA ALA A 177 17.93 -3.73 12.68
C ALA A 177 18.99 -3.10 11.76
N ALA A 178 18.58 -2.56 10.61
CA ALA A 178 19.46 -1.98 9.61
C ALA A 178 20.00 -0.59 9.99
N HIS A 179 19.19 0.25 10.64
CA HIS A 179 19.51 1.66 10.89
C HIS A 179 19.59 2.05 12.38
N GLY A 180 19.20 1.16 13.28
CA GLY A 180 19.36 1.33 14.73
C GLY A 180 18.81 2.66 15.25
N ALA A 181 19.69 3.46 15.86
CA ALA A 181 19.34 4.73 16.50
C ALA A 181 18.75 5.75 15.52
N ALA A 182 19.23 5.81 14.28
CA ALA A 182 18.74 6.76 13.29
C ALA A 182 17.26 6.54 12.96
N TYR A 183 16.84 5.28 12.84
CA TYR A 183 15.43 4.96 12.60
C TYR A 183 14.54 5.17 13.83
N ARG A 184 15.07 4.94 15.04
CA ARG A 184 14.36 5.28 16.29
C ARG A 184 14.11 6.78 16.42
N GLU A 185 15.13 7.60 16.16
CA GLU A 185 15.01 9.05 16.20
C GLU A 185 14.05 9.58 15.12
N TYR A 186 14.11 9.02 13.92
CA TYR A 186 13.14 9.31 12.88
C TYR A 186 11.71 8.94 13.33
N GLY A 187 11.52 7.76 13.89
CA GLY A 187 10.22 7.28 14.32
C GLY A 187 9.63 7.96 15.57
N SER A 188 10.44 8.66 16.37
CA SER A 188 9.90 9.51 17.43
C SER A 188 9.34 10.83 16.90
N ARG A 189 9.83 11.32 15.74
CA ARG A 189 9.37 12.57 15.13
C ARG A 189 8.12 12.42 14.27
N VAL A 190 8.01 11.33 13.51
CA VAL A 190 6.94 11.16 12.50
C VAL A 190 6.05 9.95 12.82
N GLY A 191 4.78 10.02 12.44
CA GLY A 191 3.83 8.94 12.68
C GLY A 191 4.01 7.76 11.72
N ARG A 192 3.34 6.63 11.97
CA ARG A 192 3.46 5.43 11.14
C ARG A 192 2.76 5.60 9.79
N PHE A 193 1.44 5.84 9.81
CA PHE A 193 0.60 6.02 8.62
C PHE A 193 -0.05 7.39 8.54
N LEU A 194 -0.29 8.03 9.68
CA LEU A 194 -0.87 9.37 9.81
C LEU A 194 0.05 10.27 10.63
N PRO A 195 0.13 11.58 10.35
CA PRO A 195 0.98 12.49 11.08
C PRO A 195 0.72 12.43 12.59
N GLY A 196 1.78 12.26 13.38
CA GLY A 196 1.70 12.22 14.85
C GLY A 196 1.20 10.91 15.47
N ILE A 197 0.57 10.01 14.72
CA ILE A 197 0.00 8.76 15.25
C ILE A 197 0.97 7.59 15.05
N GLY A 198 1.18 6.78 16.09
CA GLY A 198 2.10 5.62 16.02
C GLY A 198 3.58 6.00 16.00
N ARG A 199 3.93 7.15 16.58
CA ARG A 199 5.33 7.50 16.89
C ARG A 199 5.93 6.48 17.86
N PHE A 200 7.24 6.26 17.76
CA PHE A 200 7.96 5.51 18.78
C PHE A 200 8.01 6.35 20.05
N THR A 201 7.69 5.72 21.18
CA THR A 201 7.91 6.30 22.50
C THR A 201 9.40 6.26 22.81
N ALA A 202 9.89 7.21 23.61
CA ALA A 202 11.32 7.36 23.95
C ALA A 202 11.96 6.14 24.68
N GLN A 203 11.23 5.04 24.86
CA GLN A 203 11.65 3.86 25.62
C GLN A 203 11.34 2.50 24.95
N GLY A 204 11.02 2.45 23.65
CA GLY A 204 10.75 1.20 22.93
C GLY A 204 11.36 1.14 21.55
#